data_AF-A0A0M3VI50-F1
#
_entry.id   AF-A0A0M3VI50-F1
#
_cell.length_a   1.000
_cell.length_b   1.000
_cell.length_c   1.000
_cell.angle_alpha   90.00
_cell.angle_beta   90.00
_cell.angle_gamma   90.00
#
_symmetry.space_group_name_H-M   'P 1'
#
loop_
_entity.id
_entity.type
_entity.pdbx_description
1 polymer ?
#
loop_
_entity_poly.entity_id
_entity_poly.type
_entity_poly.pdbx_seq_one_letter_code
_entity_poly.pdbx_strand_id
1 'polypeptide(L)'
;MALIRSIPQSACAQPLHKAVHCPQSMHTLSASYCIAPIDLITHSSSLHRNQITRNRHLVRASANSSSPGEELKCPFADVPGFPKGENSHSERTSVETKAAAGASFSVSKPHKEIPGSYGIPFFGPLKDKLDYFAFKGWYKYIQGKKDQYRSSVIRVNWPRFNGKDTQVVLLLDQASYPLLYDNAKVDKKDLFFGPYRPSLGYTDGVRILAYLDPTEEAHTQAKKYCRALLAKYSKNALKAINERSGELFADWESQIQKKGVAEVYDTFYEFIWAYLVKTFNFSTILPNGGHIAKSWVGPQLLPIINLGAPSIVEALLKLLLGPLPSFIVKGKLDTLLEYHKDAGREAVHLGKEYGLTEHESVVHVMYFIAFNAHGAIVGVWASVLTAIALYGGKPLMAKLSEEVRSAAAQYGNGELTHEVIAKLPLLDSVIYETLRTQPPIAVQHARAREDIIVESHDALYTIPKGQVIAGHAYWPQRDPAIFDEPDKFIPERFMGKGEGLLRYLLWSNGRQTEEAVVTNKQCPGKDFVPEGTKIFLANLFLRYKAYELSGDVGWSTVKVVPGPGLKEMKLGTQKLLFKSLQRA
;
A
#
# COMPACT_ATOMS: atom_id res chain seq x y z
N MET A 1 27.22 36.82 30.19
CA MET A 1 27.33 38.29 30.34
C MET A 1 25.95 38.87 30.05
N ALA A 2 25.18 39.44 30.97
CA ALA A 2 25.36 39.68 32.40
C ALA A 2 23.99 39.60 33.11
N LEU A 3 23.94 38.79 34.19
CA LEU A 3 23.15 38.80 35.43
C LEU A 3 21.64 39.06 35.38
N ILE A 4 20.77 38.30 36.06
CA ILE A 4 20.72 37.96 37.51
C ILE A 4 20.14 36.53 37.66
N ARG A 5 20.88 35.52 38.17
CA ARG A 5 20.97 34.99 39.58
C ARG A 5 19.59 34.57 40.18
N SER A 6 19.35 33.47 40.90
CA SER A 6 20.08 32.26 41.33
C SER A 6 19.19 31.47 42.34
N ILE A 7 19.06 30.13 42.17
CA ILE A 7 19.07 29.06 43.23
C ILE A 7 17.81 28.89 44.15
N PRO A 8 17.47 27.71 44.76
CA PRO A 8 18.07 26.35 44.75
C PRO A 8 17.14 25.15 44.42
N GLN A 9 17.78 24.01 44.14
CA GLN A 9 17.28 22.65 44.41
C GLN A 9 17.47 22.28 45.89
N SER A 10 16.47 21.69 46.54
CA SER A 10 16.65 20.69 47.61
C SER A 10 15.32 20.05 48.03
N ALA A 11 15.27 18.71 48.05
CA ALA A 11 14.82 17.87 49.18
C ALA A 11 14.18 16.54 48.72
N CYS A 12 14.89 15.44 49.02
CA CYS A 12 14.33 14.09 49.14
C CYS A 12 13.35 14.02 50.32
N ALA A 13 12.22 13.33 50.14
CA ALA A 13 11.54 12.57 51.19
C ALA A 13 10.64 11.48 50.56
N GLN A 14 10.86 10.23 50.96
CA GLN A 14 9.96 9.09 50.73
C GLN A 14 8.82 9.07 51.81
N PRO A 15 8.00 8.00 51.94
CA PRO A 15 6.75 7.78 51.21
C PRO A 15 5.53 7.76 52.17
N LEU A 16 4.32 7.98 51.66
CA LEU A 16 3.10 7.70 52.42
C LEU A 16 2.11 6.90 51.58
N HIS A 17 2.02 5.61 51.90
CA HIS A 17 0.92 4.72 51.57
C HIS A 17 -0.40 5.33 52.04
N LYS A 18 -1.39 5.43 51.14
CA LYS A 18 -2.77 5.01 51.41
C LYS A 18 -3.52 4.79 50.10
N ALA A 19 -3.99 3.56 49.95
CA ALA A 19 -4.80 3.09 48.85
C ALA A 19 -6.19 3.72 48.89
N VAL A 20 -6.67 4.16 47.72
CA VAL A 20 -8.10 4.20 47.39
C VAL A 20 -8.23 3.66 45.97
N HIS A 21 -8.88 2.50 45.86
CA HIS A 21 -9.23 1.88 44.59
C HIS A 21 -10.35 2.66 43.89
N CYS A 22 -10.12 3.05 42.63
CA CYS A 22 -11.16 3.23 41.62
C CYS A 22 -10.54 2.97 40.23
N PRO A 23 -11.14 2.14 39.35
CA PRO A 23 -10.48 1.66 38.14
C PRO A 23 -10.50 2.72 37.04
N GLN A 24 -9.32 3.21 36.66
CA GLN A 24 -9.09 3.91 35.40
C GLN A 24 -8.68 2.89 34.33
N SER A 25 -9.51 2.74 33.29
CA SER A 25 -9.05 2.23 31.99
C SER A 25 -9.71 3.05 30.89
N MET A 26 -9.23 4.28 30.69
CA MET A 26 -9.35 4.97 29.41
C MET A 26 -7.98 4.94 28.75
N HIS A 27 -7.73 3.86 28.00
CA HIS A 27 -6.61 3.84 27.05
C HIS A 27 -6.96 4.74 25.87
N THR A 28 -6.20 5.81 25.74
CA THR A 28 -6.14 6.69 24.57
C THR A 28 -5.66 5.89 23.36
N LEU A 29 -6.56 5.64 22.41
CA LEU A 29 -6.26 5.00 21.13
C LEU A 29 -5.52 5.98 20.21
N SER A 30 -4.28 5.64 19.85
CA SER A 30 -3.49 6.32 18.82
C SER A 30 -4.03 5.95 17.43
N ALA A 31 -4.71 6.88 16.76
CA ALA A 31 -5.28 6.67 15.43
C ALA A 31 -4.28 7.03 14.32
N SER A 32 -3.56 6.02 13.80
CA SER A 32 -2.66 6.17 12.65
C SER A 32 -3.40 6.10 11.30
N TYR A 33 -2.85 6.83 10.33
CA TYR A 33 -3.19 7.13 8.92
C TYR A 33 -4.03 6.12 8.11
N CYS A 34 -4.64 6.58 7.00
CA CYS A 34 -5.32 5.71 6.00
C CYS A 34 -4.33 4.92 5.13
N ILE A 35 -3.59 4.05 5.78
CA ILE A 35 -3.38 2.66 5.36
C ILE A 35 -4.28 1.84 6.31
N ALA A 36 -4.88 0.73 5.87
CA ALA A 36 -5.80 -0.04 6.72
C ALA A 36 -5.22 -0.25 8.15
N PRO A 37 -5.88 0.21 9.24
CA PRO A 37 -5.35 0.08 10.58
C PRO A 37 -5.29 -1.39 10.95
N ILE A 38 -4.15 -1.76 11.51
CA ILE A 38 -3.87 -3.07 12.09
C ILE A 38 -4.76 -3.33 13.32
N ASP A 39 -5.14 -2.29 14.06
CA ASP A 39 -5.78 -2.41 15.37
C ASP A 39 -7.27 -2.84 15.35
N LEU A 40 -7.96 -2.76 14.20
CA LEU A 40 -9.39 -3.08 14.14
C LEU A 40 -9.70 -4.60 14.10
N ILE A 41 -8.70 -5.46 13.92
CA ILE A 41 -8.90 -6.93 13.81
C ILE A 41 -8.84 -7.62 15.19
N THR A 42 -8.10 -7.06 16.17
CA THR A 42 -8.01 -7.68 17.51
C THR A 42 -9.34 -7.68 18.25
N HIS A 43 -10.19 -6.66 18.05
CA HIS A 43 -11.52 -6.57 18.67
C HIS A 43 -12.62 -7.43 18.01
N SER A 44 -12.46 -7.81 16.74
CA SER A 44 -13.42 -8.71 16.06
C SER A 44 -13.37 -10.14 16.65
N SER A 45 -12.17 -10.60 17.01
CA SER A 45 -11.96 -11.94 17.57
C SER A 45 -12.55 -12.14 18.97
N SER A 46 -12.69 -11.08 19.77
CA SER A 46 -13.29 -11.14 21.11
C SER A 46 -14.83 -11.08 21.07
N LEU A 47 -15.40 -10.34 20.11
CA LEU A 47 -16.85 -10.28 19.89
C LEU A 47 -17.40 -11.57 19.28
N HIS A 48 -16.66 -12.23 18.38
CA HIS A 48 -17.07 -13.53 17.83
C HIS A 48 -16.95 -14.69 18.83
N ARG A 49 -15.99 -14.62 19.78
CA ARG A 49 -15.87 -15.64 20.83
C ARG A 49 -17.06 -15.64 21.80
N ASN A 50 -17.75 -14.50 21.96
CA ASN A 50 -18.96 -14.36 22.78
C ASN A 50 -20.28 -14.68 22.05
N GLN A 51 -20.30 -14.75 20.72
CA GLN A 51 -21.46 -15.26 19.95
C GLN A 51 -21.39 -16.78 19.74
N ILE A 52 -20.19 -17.37 19.64
CA ILE A 52 -20.01 -18.83 19.50
C ILE A 52 -20.33 -19.58 20.80
N THR A 53 -20.16 -18.97 21.97
CA THR A 53 -20.57 -19.55 23.26
C THR A 53 -22.07 -19.44 23.55
N ARG A 54 -22.81 -18.54 22.87
CA ARG A 54 -24.28 -18.42 23.01
C ARG A 54 -25.07 -19.36 22.09
N ASN A 55 -24.50 -19.82 20.98
CA ASN A 55 -25.16 -20.77 20.05
C ASN A 55 -24.82 -22.25 20.29
N ARG A 56 -24.04 -22.59 21.33
CA ARG A 56 -23.79 -23.99 21.74
C ARG A 56 -24.86 -24.59 22.66
N HIS A 57 -25.91 -23.83 23.01
CA HIS A 57 -27.01 -24.30 23.87
C HIS A 57 -28.33 -24.62 23.13
N LEU A 58 -28.36 -24.59 21.80
CA LEU A 58 -29.60 -24.86 21.04
C LEU A 58 -29.48 -25.93 19.93
N VAL A 59 -28.41 -26.73 19.91
CA VAL A 59 -28.32 -27.92 19.03
C VAL A 59 -27.86 -29.11 19.85
N ARG A 60 -28.75 -29.59 20.72
CA ARG A 60 -28.63 -30.90 21.38
C ARG A 60 -30.03 -31.45 21.70
N ALA A 61 -30.81 -31.65 20.64
CA ALA A 61 -32.02 -32.46 20.67
C ALA A 61 -32.27 -33.00 19.25
N SER A 62 -31.73 -34.18 18.98
CA SER A 62 -32.23 -35.19 18.04
C SER A 62 -31.08 -36.11 17.64
N ALA A 63 -30.79 -37.06 18.50
CA ALA A 63 -30.18 -38.32 18.11
C ALA A 63 -31.24 -39.39 18.33
N ASN A 64 -31.55 -40.18 17.30
CA ASN A 64 -31.64 -41.65 17.41
C ASN A 64 -31.94 -42.35 16.07
N SER A 65 -31.39 -43.57 15.99
CA SER A 65 -31.50 -44.64 14.96
C SER A 65 -30.74 -44.40 13.65
N SER A 66 -29.93 -45.31 13.09
CA SER A 66 -29.60 -46.72 13.38
C SER A 66 -28.42 -47.19 12.48
N SER A 67 -27.44 -47.89 13.10
CA SER A 67 -26.59 -49.04 12.67
C SER A 67 -25.90 -49.19 11.27
N PRO A 68 -24.81 -50.00 11.15
CA PRO A 68 -23.67 -49.78 10.22
C PRO A 68 -23.35 -50.89 9.17
N GLY A 69 -22.41 -50.61 8.25
CA GLY A 69 -21.74 -51.51 7.26
C GLY A 69 -21.57 -50.78 5.91
N GLU A 70 -20.49 -50.82 5.10
CA GLU A 70 -19.36 -51.73 4.88
C GLU A 70 -18.18 -50.96 4.20
N GLU A 71 -17.00 -51.59 4.20
CA GLU A 71 -15.73 -51.18 3.54
C GLU A 71 -15.77 -51.25 1.99
N LEU A 72 -14.96 -50.42 1.29
CA LEU A 72 -13.76 -50.85 0.50
C LEU A 72 -13.35 -49.85 -0.62
N LYS A 73 -12.06 -49.47 -0.54
CA LYS A 73 -11.00 -49.22 -1.55
C LYS A 73 -11.35 -48.78 -2.98
N CYS A 74 -10.60 -47.80 -3.47
CA CYS A 74 -10.41 -47.51 -4.90
C CYS A 74 -8.90 -47.41 -5.21
N PRO A 75 -8.35 -48.16 -6.19
CA PRO A 75 -6.95 -48.00 -6.60
C PRO A 75 -6.76 -47.72 -8.10
N PHE A 76 -5.60 -47.12 -8.38
CA PHE A 76 -4.81 -47.04 -9.62
C PHE A 76 -4.97 -45.86 -10.61
N ALA A 77 -3.79 -45.28 -10.85
CA ALA A 77 -3.36 -44.46 -11.97
C ALA A 77 -2.88 -45.38 -13.13
N ASP A 78 -2.82 -44.86 -14.36
CA ASP A 78 -1.63 -44.84 -15.23
C ASP A 78 -1.91 -44.28 -16.65
N VAL A 79 -0.98 -43.39 -17.06
CA VAL A 79 -0.59 -42.62 -18.30
C VAL A 79 -0.58 -43.44 -19.65
N PRO A 80 -0.13 -42.98 -20.88
CA PRO A 80 0.30 -41.66 -21.49
C PRO A 80 -0.01 -41.40 -23.01
N GLY A 81 0.36 -40.21 -23.58
CA GLY A 81 0.85 -40.08 -24.99
C GLY A 81 0.31 -38.96 -25.94
N PHE A 82 1.21 -38.11 -26.49
CA PHE A 82 1.10 -36.98 -27.48
C PHE A 82 0.84 -37.43 -28.96
N PRO A 83 0.55 -36.59 -30.02
CA PRO A 83 1.26 -35.33 -30.42
C PRO A 83 0.47 -34.19 -31.18
N LYS A 84 1.23 -33.16 -31.61
CA LYS A 84 0.87 -31.90 -32.34
C LYS A 84 0.56 -32.08 -33.85
N GLY A 85 -0.18 -31.14 -34.47
CA GLY A 85 -0.12 -30.87 -35.93
C GLY A 85 -1.27 -30.07 -36.57
N GLU A 86 -0.95 -28.83 -36.98
CA GLU A 86 -1.36 -28.00 -38.14
C GLU A 86 -2.75 -27.98 -38.84
N ASN A 87 -2.98 -26.82 -39.47
CA ASN A 87 -4.13 -26.28 -40.20
C ASN A 87 -4.74 -27.16 -41.31
N SER A 88 -6.07 -27.08 -41.47
CA SER A 88 -6.70 -26.99 -42.81
C SER A 88 -8.14 -26.44 -42.74
N HIS A 89 -8.46 -25.57 -43.71
CA HIS A 89 -9.82 -25.15 -44.06
C HIS A 89 -10.56 -26.32 -44.75
N SER A 90 -11.84 -26.57 -44.43
CA SER A 90 -12.97 -26.39 -45.36
C SER A 90 -14.32 -26.72 -44.71
N GLU A 91 -15.35 -26.04 -45.23
CA GLU A 91 -16.72 -26.51 -45.41
C GLU A 91 -17.64 -26.77 -44.20
N ARG A 92 -18.29 -25.66 -43.87
CA ARG A 92 -19.66 -25.50 -43.38
C ARG A 92 -20.62 -26.58 -43.94
N THR A 93 -21.06 -27.49 -43.06
CA THR A 93 -22.33 -28.23 -43.21
C THR A 93 -23.21 -27.97 -41.99
N SER A 94 -24.37 -27.39 -42.26
CA SER A 94 -25.40 -27.02 -41.28
C SER A 94 -26.15 -28.26 -40.82
N VAL A 95 -26.05 -28.58 -39.54
CA VAL A 95 -27.00 -29.47 -38.85
C VAL A 95 -27.75 -28.62 -37.83
N GLU A 96 -29.03 -28.40 -38.10
CA GLU A 96 -29.97 -27.73 -37.19
C GLU A 96 -30.19 -28.60 -35.95
N THR A 97 -29.56 -28.23 -34.83
CA THR A 97 -30.04 -28.63 -33.50
C THR A 97 -31.02 -27.59 -33.00
N LYS A 98 -32.31 -27.95 -32.92
CA LYS A 98 -33.33 -27.22 -32.15
C LYS A 98 -32.92 -27.19 -30.68
N ALA A 99 -32.24 -26.13 -30.27
CA ALA A 99 -32.06 -25.80 -28.87
C ALA A 99 -33.38 -25.23 -28.34
N ALA A 100 -33.94 -25.88 -27.33
CA ALA A 100 -35.03 -25.32 -26.54
C ALA A 100 -34.57 -23.98 -25.96
N ALA A 101 -35.27 -22.90 -26.34
CA ALA A 101 -35.08 -21.57 -25.81
C ALA A 101 -35.50 -21.53 -24.33
N GLY A 102 -34.59 -21.95 -23.44
CA GLY A 102 -34.60 -21.50 -22.06
C GLY A 102 -34.17 -20.04 -22.07
N ALA A 103 -35.14 -19.12 -22.14
CA ALA A 103 -34.89 -17.71 -21.90
C ALA A 103 -34.35 -17.57 -20.46
N SER A 104 -33.02 -17.47 -20.31
CA SER A 104 -32.46 -16.95 -19.07
C SER A 104 -32.91 -15.49 -18.99
N PHE A 105 -33.96 -15.23 -18.22
CA PHE A 105 -34.30 -13.87 -17.82
C PHE A 105 -33.11 -13.33 -17.02
N SER A 106 -32.21 -12.59 -17.69
CA SER A 106 -31.29 -11.73 -16.97
C SER A 106 -32.14 -10.62 -16.38
N VAL A 107 -32.46 -10.74 -15.09
CA VAL A 107 -33.08 -9.64 -14.37
C VAL A 107 -32.07 -8.49 -14.41
N SER A 108 -32.36 -7.47 -15.21
CA SER A 108 -31.51 -6.29 -15.27
C SER A 108 -31.47 -5.65 -13.88
N LYS A 109 -30.28 -5.26 -13.43
CA LYS A 109 -30.12 -4.60 -12.13
C LYS A 109 -31.01 -3.34 -12.10
N PRO A 110 -31.73 -3.09 -10.99
CA PRO A 110 -32.58 -1.92 -10.89
C PRO A 110 -31.74 -0.64 -10.96
N HIS A 111 -32.26 0.38 -11.65
CA HIS A 111 -31.68 1.71 -11.62
C HIS A 111 -32.16 2.44 -10.35
N LYS A 112 -31.23 2.89 -9.52
CA LYS A 112 -31.52 3.58 -8.24
C LYS A 112 -30.90 4.98 -8.25
N GLU A 113 -31.52 5.90 -7.53
CA GLU A 113 -30.84 7.15 -7.17
C GLU A 113 -29.67 6.85 -6.23
N ILE A 114 -28.58 7.61 -6.33
CA ILE A 114 -27.44 7.46 -5.41
C ILE A 114 -27.87 7.95 -4.03
N PRO A 115 -27.94 7.08 -3.00
CA PRO A 115 -28.35 7.47 -1.66
C PRO A 115 -27.26 8.30 -0.97
N GLY A 116 -27.66 9.05 0.05
CA GLY A 116 -26.77 9.94 0.80
C GLY A 116 -27.12 11.42 0.68
N SER A 117 -26.51 12.25 1.52
CA SER A 117 -26.73 13.70 1.54
C SER A 117 -25.46 14.40 1.98
N TYR A 118 -25.24 15.61 1.46
CA TYR A 118 -24.16 16.50 1.88
C TYR A 118 -24.53 17.35 3.11
N GLY A 119 -25.79 17.29 3.56
CA GLY A 119 -26.29 18.10 4.68
C GLY A 119 -26.41 19.59 4.36
N ILE A 120 -26.60 20.40 5.40
CA ILE A 120 -26.69 21.86 5.29
C ILE A 120 -25.30 22.41 4.92
N PRO A 121 -25.18 23.39 4.00
CA PRO A 121 -23.91 24.02 3.67
C PRO A 121 -23.12 24.41 4.93
N PHE A 122 -21.80 24.26 4.89
CA PHE A 122 -20.88 24.41 6.03
C PHE A 122 -21.04 23.35 7.15
N PHE A 123 -22.24 23.17 7.70
CA PHE A 123 -22.47 22.28 8.85
C PHE A 123 -22.37 20.79 8.51
N GLY A 124 -22.83 20.38 7.33
CA GLY A 124 -22.72 19.01 6.84
C GLY A 124 -21.25 18.56 6.72
N PRO A 125 -20.42 19.25 5.94
CA PRO A 125 -18.98 18.98 5.85
C PRO A 125 -18.26 19.02 7.19
N LEU A 126 -18.60 19.98 8.07
CA LEU A 126 -18.00 20.08 9.42
C LEU A 126 -18.34 18.84 10.27
N LYS A 127 -19.61 18.42 10.28
CA LYS A 127 -20.03 17.22 11.00
C LYS A 127 -19.33 15.98 10.47
N ASP A 128 -19.30 15.79 9.16
CA ASP A 128 -18.64 14.63 8.55
C ASP A 128 -17.12 14.63 8.84
N LYS A 129 -16.47 15.81 8.92
CA LYS A 129 -15.06 15.98 9.35
C LYS A 129 -14.84 15.59 10.80
N LEU A 130 -15.70 16.05 11.71
CA LEU A 130 -15.62 15.67 13.11
C LEU A 130 -15.90 14.17 13.32
N ASP A 131 -16.89 13.60 12.63
CA ASP A 131 -17.15 12.17 12.67
C ASP A 131 -15.93 11.37 12.18
N TYR A 132 -15.33 11.78 11.05
CA TYR A 132 -14.21 11.08 10.44
C TYR A 132 -12.92 11.13 11.26
N PHE A 133 -12.56 12.31 11.79
CA PHE A 133 -11.29 12.48 12.51
C PHE A 133 -11.42 12.35 14.02
N ALA A 134 -12.51 12.82 14.62
CA ALA A 134 -12.64 12.96 16.08
C ALA A 134 -13.53 11.92 16.75
N PHE A 135 -14.76 11.70 16.25
CA PHE A 135 -15.78 10.97 17.01
C PHE A 135 -15.90 9.49 16.65
N LYS A 136 -15.79 9.14 15.36
CA LYS A 136 -15.99 7.76 14.88
C LYS A 136 -14.71 7.13 14.36
N GLY A 137 -13.84 7.94 13.75
CA GLY A 137 -12.73 7.44 12.95
C GLY A 137 -13.18 7.06 11.55
N TRP A 138 -12.24 7.06 10.60
CA TRP A 138 -12.51 6.90 9.18
C TRP A 138 -13.31 5.62 8.84
N TYR A 139 -12.96 4.49 9.47
CA TYR A 139 -13.57 3.20 9.17
C TYR A 139 -15.04 3.18 9.58
N LYS A 140 -15.35 3.50 10.84
CA LYS A 140 -16.72 3.53 11.35
C LYS A 140 -17.56 4.60 10.68
N TYR A 141 -16.95 5.71 10.26
CA TYR A 141 -17.64 6.72 9.46
C TYR A 141 -18.12 6.16 8.12
N ILE A 142 -17.22 5.59 7.29
CA ILE A 142 -17.59 5.06 5.98
C ILE A 142 -18.48 3.83 6.11
N GLN A 143 -18.13 2.88 6.99
CA GLN A 143 -18.92 1.68 7.25
C GLN A 143 -20.33 2.05 7.72
N GLY A 144 -20.46 3.00 8.65
CA GLY A 144 -21.76 3.47 9.11
C GLY A 144 -22.62 4.08 8.00
N LYS A 145 -22.02 4.78 7.02
CA LYS A 145 -22.75 5.29 5.85
C LYS A 145 -23.17 4.15 4.92
N LYS A 146 -22.30 3.18 4.67
CA LYS A 146 -22.61 1.97 3.88
C LYS A 146 -23.79 1.20 4.48
N ASP A 147 -23.79 1.02 5.80
CA ASP A 147 -24.85 0.31 6.54
C ASP A 147 -26.15 1.11 6.57
N GLN A 148 -26.07 2.42 6.84
CA GLN A 148 -27.23 3.33 6.87
C GLN A 148 -28.00 3.32 5.54
N TYR A 149 -27.28 3.39 4.42
CA TYR A 149 -27.88 3.47 3.09
C TYR A 149 -28.02 2.10 2.40
N ARG A 150 -27.50 1.03 3.02
CA ARG A 150 -27.43 -0.32 2.44
C ARG A 150 -26.92 -0.30 1.00
N SER A 151 -25.86 0.48 0.76
CA SER A 151 -25.33 0.74 -0.58
C SER A 151 -23.81 0.90 -0.52
N SER A 152 -23.12 0.36 -1.53
CA SER A 152 -21.69 0.59 -1.77
C SER A 152 -21.41 1.80 -2.66
N VAL A 153 -22.44 2.43 -3.22
CA VAL A 153 -22.36 3.69 -3.96
C VAL A 153 -23.13 4.77 -3.19
N ILE A 154 -22.43 5.75 -2.62
CA ILE A 154 -23.03 6.71 -1.66
C ILE A 154 -22.54 8.14 -1.85
N ARG A 155 -23.41 9.14 -1.67
CA ARG A 155 -23.03 10.56 -1.58
C ARG A 155 -22.58 10.90 -0.16
N VAL A 156 -21.40 11.49 -0.02
CA VAL A 156 -20.87 11.97 1.27
C VAL A 156 -20.04 13.24 1.12
N ASN A 157 -19.87 14.00 2.21
CA ASN A 157 -18.74 14.92 2.27
C ASN A 157 -17.47 14.12 2.58
N TRP A 158 -16.47 14.24 1.72
CA TRP A 158 -15.14 13.71 1.91
C TRP A 158 -14.36 14.59 2.88
N PRO A 159 -14.03 14.11 4.09
CA PRO A 159 -13.76 15.03 5.18
C PRO A 159 -12.33 15.56 5.21
N ARG A 160 -11.53 15.27 4.18
CA ARG A 160 -10.13 15.74 4.05
C ARG A 160 -9.99 17.11 3.40
N PHE A 161 -11.07 17.66 2.84
CA PHE A 161 -11.05 18.94 2.13
C PHE A 161 -11.89 20.00 2.85
N ASN A 162 -11.94 21.21 2.30
CA ASN A 162 -12.72 22.33 2.79
C ASN A 162 -13.62 22.86 1.67
N GLY A 163 -14.74 23.49 2.03
CA GLY A 163 -15.64 24.12 1.05
C GLY A 163 -16.43 23.13 0.18
N LYS A 164 -16.77 23.57 -1.05
CA LYS A 164 -17.59 22.80 -2.01
C LYS A 164 -16.89 21.53 -2.50
N ASP A 165 -15.57 21.49 -2.43
CA ASP A 165 -14.71 20.38 -2.84
C ASP A 165 -14.81 19.15 -1.92
N THR A 166 -15.64 19.21 -0.88
CA THR A 166 -15.92 18.06 -0.03
C THR A 166 -16.92 17.09 -0.66
N GLN A 167 -17.76 17.50 -1.60
CA GLN A 167 -18.87 16.65 -2.07
C GLN A 167 -18.40 15.56 -3.04
N VAL A 168 -18.50 14.29 -2.64
CA VAL A 168 -18.09 13.14 -3.49
C VAL A 168 -19.16 12.05 -3.56
N VAL A 169 -19.12 11.27 -4.65
CA VAL A 169 -19.73 9.93 -4.72
C VAL A 169 -18.66 8.90 -4.40
N LEU A 170 -18.88 8.10 -3.36
CA LEU A 170 -17.98 7.00 -2.99
C LEU A 170 -18.35 5.70 -3.68
N LEU A 171 -17.32 5.00 -4.17
CA LEU A 171 -17.40 3.64 -4.70
C LEU A 171 -16.69 2.67 -3.74
N LEU A 172 -17.42 1.68 -3.23
CA LEU A 172 -17.00 0.83 -2.09
C LEU A 172 -17.22 -0.68 -2.34
N ASP A 173 -17.23 -1.11 -3.60
CA ASP A 173 -17.35 -2.51 -4.02
C ASP A 173 -16.56 -2.76 -5.32
N GLN A 174 -16.19 -4.01 -5.59
CA GLN A 174 -15.37 -4.37 -6.75
C GLN A 174 -16.05 -4.15 -8.11
N ALA A 175 -17.38 -4.12 -8.18
CA ALA A 175 -18.09 -3.91 -9.45
C ALA A 175 -18.04 -2.43 -9.86
N SER A 176 -18.25 -1.52 -8.91
CA SER A 176 -18.27 -0.08 -9.19
C SER A 176 -16.88 0.56 -9.26
N TYR A 177 -15.94 0.12 -8.42
CA TYR A 177 -14.62 0.75 -8.26
C TYR A 177 -13.83 0.95 -9.56
N PRO A 178 -13.79 0.00 -10.52
CA PRO A 178 -13.01 0.12 -11.75
C PRO A 178 -13.36 1.34 -12.61
N LEU A 179 -14.52 1.98 -12.41
CA LEU A 179 -14.85 3.26 -13.06
C LEU A 179 -13.75 4.32 -12.85
N LEU A 180 -13.05 4.29 -11.71
CA LEU A 180 -11.95 5.24 -11.41
C LEU A 180 -10.73 5.11 -12.34
N TYR A 181 -10.67 4.04 -13.13
CA TYR A 181 -9.60 3.72 -14.06
C TYR A 181 -9.99 3.93 -15.53
N ASP A 182 -11.28 4.12 -15.82
CA ASP A 182 -11.78 4.38 -17.16
C ASP A 182 -11.54 5.85 -17.54
N ASN A 183 -10.30 6.16 -17.97
CA ASN A 183 -9.87 7.51 -18.29
C ASN A 183 -10.64 8.14 -19.48
N ALA A 184 -11.38 7.34 -20.25
CA ALA A 184 -12.30 7.85 -21.27
C ALA A 184 -13.55 8.49 -20.64
N LYS A 185 -14.01 7.97 -19.50
CA LYS A 185 -15.17 8.48 -18.74
C LYS A 185 -14.79 9.45 -17.63
N VAL A 186 -13.58 9.34 -17.08
CA VAL A 186 -13.17 10.16 -15.94
C VAL A 186 -11.94 11.02 -16.23
N ASP A 187 -11.97 12.24 -15.68
CA ASP A 187 -10.90 13.22 -15.65
C ASP A 187 -10.07 13.06 -14.36
N LYS A 188 -8.75 13.02 -14.50
CA LYS A 188 -7.79 12.82 -13.41
C LYS A 188 -6.91 14.05 -13.16
N LYS A 189 -7.20 15.17 -13.84
CA LYS A 189 -6.47 16.43 -13.72
C LYS A 189 -6.53 16.99 -12.31
N ASP A 190 -5.36 17.24 -11.72
CA ASP A 190 -5.17 17.87 -10.42
C ASP A 190 -5.89 17.18 -9.24
N LEU A 191 -6.25 15.89 -9.41
CA LEU A 191 -7.02 15.10 -8.45
C LEU A 191 -6.21 14.03 -7.70
N PHE A 192 -4.88 14.09 -7.80
CA PHE A 192 -3.99 13.06 -7.21
C PHE A 192 -4.20 12.89 -5.70
N PHE A 193 -4.44 13.99 -4.97
CA PHE A 193 -4.80 13.97 -3.55
C PHE A 193 -6.29 14.24 -3.30
N GLY A 194 -7.13 14.06 -4.33
CA GLY A 194 -8.51 14.54 -4.37
C GLY A 194 -8.59 15.98 -4.87
N PRO A 195 -9.71 16.70 -4.67
CA PRO A 195 -9.88 18.10 -5.09
C PRO A 195 -9.01 19.12 -4.31
N TYR A 196 -7.80 18.70 -3.95
CA TYR A 196 -6.73 19.49 -3.40
C TYR A 196 -5.46 19.23 -4.21
N ARG A 197 -4.81 20.30 -4.66
CA ARG A 197 -3.50 20.28 -5.30
C ARG A 197 -2.52 21.17 -4.52
N PRO A 198 -1.36 20.66 -4.09
CA PRO A 198 -0.31 21.49 -3.51
C PRO A 198 0.12 22.62 -4.45
N SER A 199 0.60 23.73 -3.90
CA SER A 199 1.16 24.83 -4.70
C SER A 199 2.24 24.34 -5.66
N LEU A 200 2.31 24.93 -6.87
CA LEU A 200 3.40 24.66 -7.81
C LEU A 200 4.76 25.08 -7.26
N GLY A 201 4.81 25.94 -6.24
CA GLY A 201 6.07 26.28 -5.58
C GLY A 201 6.72 25.11 -4.82
N TYR A 202 6.03 23.99 -4.60
CA TYR A 202 6.64 22.75 -4.11
C TYR A 202 7.35 21.95 -5.21
N THR A 203 7.09 22.29 -6.47
CA THR A 203 7.57 21.62 -7.67
C THR A 203 8.15 22.62 -8.67
N ASP A 204 8.69 23.72 -8.15
CA ASP A 204 9.36 24.78 -8.92
C ASP A 204 8.59 25.22 -10.19
N GLY A 205 7.27 25.36 -10.08
CA GLY A 205 6.41 25.79 -11.19
C GLY A 205 5.87 24.67 -12.09
N VAL A 206 6.37 23.44 -11.97
CA VAL A 206 5.99 22.32 -12.86
C VAL A 206 4.78 21.56 -12.31
N ARG A 207 3.76 21.34 -13.16
CA ARG A 207 2.67 20.38 -12.88
C ARG A 207 3.17 18.97 -13.18
N ILE A 208 3.50 18.21 -12.13
CA ILE A 208 4.08 16.88 -12.25
C ILE A 208 3.08 15.88 -12.85
N LEU A 209 3.60 14.87 -13.57
CA LEU A 209 2.89 13.69 -14.08
C LEU A 209 1.71 13.19 -13.23
N ALA A 210 1.86 13.11 -11.90
CA ALA A 210 0.82 12.64 -11.00
C ALA A 210 -0.50 13.45 -11.12
N TYR A 211 -0.41 14.75 -11.43
CA TYR A 211 -1.54 15.69 -11.55
C TYR A 211 -2.00 15.93 -12.99
N LEU A 212 -1.30 15.38 -14.00
CA LEU A 212 -1.67 15.55 -15.40
C LEU A 212 -2.70 14.50 -15.83
N ASP A 213 -3.72 14.90 -16.57
CA ASP A 213 -4.70 13.99 -17.15
C ASP A 213 -4.16 13.34 -18.44
N PRO A 214 -4.53 12.09 -18.80
CA PRO A 214 -4.04 11.45 -20.02
C PRO A 214 -4.37 12.17 -21.33
N THR A 215 -5.31 13.12 -21.31
CA THR A 215 -5.63 13.99 -22.46
C THR A 215 -4.61 15.12 -22.66
N GLU A 216 -3.75 15.40 -21.68
CA GLU A 216 -2.71 16.43 -21.76
C GLU A 216 -1.43 15.87 -22.39
N GLU A 217 -0.85 16.55 -23.40
CA GLU A 217 0.41 16.09 -24.03
C GLU A 217 1.56 15.98 -23.02
N ALA A 218 1.62 16.89 -22.05
CA ALA A 218 2.58 16.84 -20.96
C ALA A 218 2.48 15.54 -20.13
N HIS A 219 1.29 14.93 -20.01
CA HIS A 219 1.14 13.61 -19.39
C HIS A 219 1.83 12.53 -20.24
N THR A 220 1.58 12.53 -21.55
CA THR A 220 2.19 11.58 -22.48
C THR A 220 3.71 11.66 -22.42
N GLN A 221 4.27 12.87 -22.49
CA GLN A 221 5.71 13.12 -22.39
C GLN A 221 6.30 12.63 -21.07
N ALA A 222 5.75 13.09 -19.94
CA ALA A 222 6.24 12.75 -18.62
C ALA A 222 6.08 11.24 -18.30
N LYS A 223 4.98 10.60 -18.74
CA LYS A 223 4.77 9.16 -18.51
C LYS A 223 5.68 8.31 -19.39
N LYS A 224 5.93 8.70 -20.64
CA LYS A 224 6.95 8.05 -21.49
C LYS A 224 8.33 8.13 -20.82
N TYR A 225 8.70 9.32 -20.32
CA TYR A 225 9.96 9.51 -19.60
C TYR A 225 10.08 8.59 -18.35
N CYS A 226 9.07 8.57 -17.47
CA CYS A 226 9.10 7.68 -16.29
C CYS A 226 9.19 6.20 -16.67
N ARG A 227 8.47 5.76 -17.71
CA ARG A 227 8.56 4.38 -18.20
C ARG A 227 9.94 4.07 -18.78
N ALA A 228 10.54 5.01 -19.50
CA ALA A 228 11.89 4.86 -20.05
C ALA A 228 12.95 4.76 -18.94
N LEU A 229 12.86 5.58 -17.89
CA LEU A 229 13.73 5.46 -16.71
C LEU A 229 13.64 4.05 -16.10
N LEU A 230 12.43 3.56 -15.87
CA LEU A 230 12.22 2.22 -15.30
C LEU A 230 12.73 1.13 -16.22
N ALA A 231 12.42 1.17 -17.52
CA ALA A 231 12.89 0.19 -18.48
C ALA A 231 14.42 0.14 -18.57
N LYS A 232 15.08 1.31 -18.51
CA LYS A 232 16.54 1.42 -18.63
C LYS A 232 17.27 0.94 -17.37
N TYR A 233 16.75 1.29 -16.19
CA TYR A 233 17.52 1.22 -14.95
C TYR A 233 16.99 0.24 -13.89
N SER A 234 15.74 -0.22 -13.96
CA SER A 234 15.15 -1.08 -12.90
C SER A 234 15.91 -2.39 -12.66
N LYS A 235 16.56 -2.95 -13.68
CA LYS A 235 17.44 -4.14 -13.55
C LYS A 235 18.58 -3.96 -12.55
N ASN A 236 18.97 -2.72 -12.24
CA ASN A 236 20.01 -2.43 -11.25
C ASN A 236 19.52 -2.61 -9.80
N ALA A 237 18.21 -2.74 -9.58
CA ALA A 237 17.61 -2.82 -8.24
C ALA A 237 18.17 -3.98 -7.40
N LEU A 238 18.33 -5.16 -8.00
CA LEU A 238 18.87 -6.33 -7.31
C LEU A 238 20.26 -6.05 -6.75
N LYS A 239 21.16 -5.55 -7.61
CA LYS A 239 22.52 -5.17 -7.20
C LYS A 239 22.49 -4.08 -6.13
N ALA A 240 21.71 -3.01 -6.33
CA ALA A 240 21.64 -1.88 -5.42
C ALA A 240 21.14 -2.27 -4.01
N ILE A 241 20.18 -3.20 -3.91
CA ILE A 241 19.67 -3.69 -2.61
C ILE A 241 20.67 -4.66 -1.98
N ASN A 242 21.19 -5.64 -2.75
CA ASN A 242 22.09 -6.66 -2.22
C ASN A 242 23.37 -6.06 -1.61
N GLU A 243 24.00 -5.10 -2.30
CA GLU A 243 25.26 -4.48 -1.86
C GLU A 243 25.14 -3.75 -0.52
N ARG A 244 23.94 -3.30 -0.17
CA ARG A 244 23.71 -2.44 1.00
C ARG A 244 22.92 -3.09 2.12
N SER A 245 22.18 -4.16 1.84
CA SER A 245 21.34 -4.83 2.84
C SER A 245 22.13 -5.25 4.08
N GLY A 246 23.40 -5.61 3.91
CA GLY A 246 24.31 -5.89 5.03
C GLY A 246 24.49 -4.71 5.99
N GLU A 247 24.64 -3.48 5.49
CA GLU A 247 24.78 -2.27 6.30
C GLU A 247 23.48 -1.97 7.07
N LEU A 248 22.33 -2.08 6.40
CA LEU A 248 21.02 -1.87 7.03
C LEU A 248 20.81 -2.83 8.20
N PHE A 249 21.08 -4.11 7.97
CA PHE A 249 20.88 -5.13 8.99
C PHE A 249 21.90 -5.04 10.13
N ALA A 250 23.15 -4.66 9.84
CA ALA A 250 24.14 -4.41 10.88
C ALA A 250 23.76 -3.20 11.76
N ASP A 251 23.17 -2.16 11.18
CA ASP A 251 22.62 -1.04 11.96
C ASP A 251 21.47 -1.50 12.87
N TRP A 252 20.52 -2.30 12.36
CA TRP A 252 19.45 -2.86 13.19
C TRP A 252 19.99 -3.70 14.34
N GLU A 253 20.93 -4.59 14.07
CA GLU A 253 21.60 -5.42 15.09
C GLU A 253 22.30 -4.57 16.16
N SER A 254 22.98 -3.50 15.74
CA SER A 254 23.63 -2.52 16.63
C SER A 254 22.63 -1.77 17.50
N GLN A 255 21.50 -1.33 16.94
CA GLN A 255 20.42 -0.69 17.69
C GLN A 255 19.81 -1.65 18.71
N ILE A 256 19.51 -2.89 18.30
CA ILE A 256 18.97 -3.94 19.16
C ILE A 256 19.93 -4.25 20.32
N GLN A 257 21.22 -4.37 20.04
CA GLN A 257 22.22 -4.61 21.08
C GLN A 257 22.29 -3.47 22.10
N LYS A 258 22.13 -2.22 21.66
CA LYS A 258 22.24 -1.02 22.52
C LYS A 258 20.96 -0.68 23.28
N LYS A 259 19.79 -0.87 22.64
CA LYS A 259 18.50 -0.35 23.12
C LYS A 259 17.45 -1.45 23.33
N GLY A 260 17.76 -2.70 22.99
CA GLY A 260 16.80 -3.82 22.95
C GLY A 260 15.88 -3.80 21.72
N VAL A 261 16.00 -2.79 20.85
CA VAL A 261 15.10 -2.57 19.71
C VAL A 261 15.77 -1.76 18.59
N ALA A 262 15.39 -2.03 17.33
CA ALA A 262 15.72 -1.21 16.17
C ALA A 262 14.49 -0.41 15.69
N GLU A 263 14.68 0.87 15.39
CA GLU A 263 13.66 1.75 14.80
C GLU A 263 13.68 1.61 13.27
N VAL A 264 13.05 0.54 12.75
CA VAL A 264 13.14 0.14 11.33
C VAL A 264 12.61 1.22 10.39
N TYR A 265 11.50 1.85 10.75
CA TYR A 265 10.83 2.83 9.90
C TYR A 265 11.73 4.02 9.54
N ASP A 266 12.55 4.49 10.49
CA ASP A 266 13.46 5.61 10.28
C ASP A 266 14.64 5.21 9.37
N THR A 267 15.22 4.02 9.61
CA THR A 267 16.33 3.50 8.79
C THR A 267 15.95 3.30 7.32
N PHE A 268 14.68 3.00 7.03
CA PHE A 268 14.17 2.87 5.67
C PHE A 268 14.29 4.17 4.86
N TYR A 269 14.18 5.35 5.47
CA TYR A 269 14.30 6.61 4.74
C TYR A 269 15.67 6.73 4.06
N GLU A 270 16.76 6.48 4.77
CA GLU A 270 18.10 6.61 4.16
C GLU A 270 18.43 5.41 3.27
N PHE A 271 18.05 4.19 3.67
CA PHE A 271 18.32 3.01 2.87
C PHE A 271 17.60 3.03 1.52
N ILE A 272 16.31 3.36 1.50
CA ILE A 272 15.52 3.38 0.27
C ILE A 272 15.95 4.54 -0.63
N TRP A 273 16.33 5.68 -0.06
CA TRP A 273 16.90 6.79 -0.83
C TRP A 273 18.13 6.33 -1.61
N ALA A 274 19.09 5.75 -0.88
CA ALA A 274 20.29 5.15 -1.42
C ALA A 274 20.04 4.09 -2.50
N TYR A 275 19.12 3.18 -2.23
CA TYR A 275 18.68 2.13 -3.16
C TYR A 275 18.17 2.74 -4.47
N LEU A 276 17.29 3.74 -4.39
CA LEU A 276 16.68 4.35 -5.56
C LEU A 276 17.72 5.08 -6.41
N VAL A 277 18.54 5.95 -5.82
CA VAL A 277 19.53 6.72 -6.59
C VAL A 277 20.58 5.80 -7.22
N LYS A 278 21.00 4.72 -6.54
CA LYS A 278 21.88 3.69 -7.12
C LYS A 278 21.19 2.93 -8.26
N THR A 279 19.92 2.57 -8.10
CA THR A 279 19.15 1.90 -9.14
C THR A 279 19.10 2.75 -10.41
N PHE A 280 18.77 4.03 -10.28
CA PHE A 280 18.66 4.99 -11.39
C PHE A 280 20.00 5.61 -11.84
N ASN A 281 21.13 4.97 -11.49
CA ASN A 281 22.48 5.33 -11.94
C ASN A 281 22.92 6.76 -11.59
N PHE A 282 22.54 7.27 -10.42
CA PHE A 282 23.05 8.55 -9.92
C PHE A 282 24.51 8.39 -9.49
N SER A 283 25.34 9.40 -9.78
CA SER A 283 26.79 9.33 -9.57
C SER A 283 27.19 9.31 -8.08
N THR A 284 26.40 9.95 -7.22
CA THR A 284 26.64 10.03 -5.78
C THR A 284 25.34 9.85 -5.00
N ILE A 285 25.44 9.54 -3.70
CA ILE A 285 24.29 9.51 -2.80
C ILE A 285 24.29 10.81 -1.99
N LEU A 286 23.17 11.56 -2.04
CA LEU A 286 23.00 12.75 -1.21
C LEU A 286 22.98 12.35 0.28
N PRO A 287 23.88 12.88 1.13
CA PRO A 287 23.82 12.65 2.57
C PRO A 287 22.50 13.15 3.17
N ASN A 288 21.85 12.31 3.98
CA ASN A 288 20.52 12.58 4.56
C ASN A 288 19.42 12.84 3.51
N GLY A 289 19.62 12.38 2.27
CA GLY A 289 18.70 12.68 1.18
C GLY A 289 17.28 12.15 1.43
N GLY A 290 17.16 11.01 2.11
CA GLY A 290 15.85 10.47 2.50
C GLY A 290 15.10 11.38 3.48
N HIS A 291 15.79 11.89 4.49
CA HIS A 291 15.22 12.84 5.46
C HIS A 291 14.94 14.22 4.85
N ILE A 292 15.77 14.68 3.91
CA ILE A 292 15.53 15.90 3.14
C ILE A 292 14.25 15.76 2.30
N ALA A 293 14.10 14.65 1.58
CA ALA A 293 12.89 14.34 0.82
C ALA A 293 11.65 14.30 1.73
N LYS A 294 11.70 13.55 2.84
CA LYS A 294 10.62 13.51 3.85
C LYS A 294 10.20 14.90 4.33
N SER A 295 11.18 15.77 4.61
CA SER A 295 10.94 17.13 5.09
C SER A 295 10.33 18.06 4.04
N TRP A 296 10.70 17.88 2.76
CA TRP A 296 10.09 18.60 1.64
C TRP A 296 8.64 18.15 1.36
N VAL A 297 8.38 16.85 1.50
CA VAL A 297 7.06 16.25 1.24
C VAL A 297 6.05 16.56 2.33
N GLY A 298 6.43 16.44 3.60
CA GLY A 298 5.51 16.47 4.74
C GLY A 298 4.51 17.64 4.71
N PRO A 299 4.96 18.91 4.54
CA PRO A 299 4.07 20.06 4.48
C PRO A 299 3.02 20.03 3.36
N GLN A 300 3.34 19.40 2.21
CA GLN A 300 2.41 19.26 1.08
C GLN A 300 1.26 18.33 1.39
N LEU A 301 1.53 17.35 2.26
CA LEU A 301 0.57 16.31 2.60
C LEU A 301 -0.27 16.67 3.84
N LEU A 302 0.05 17.76 4.55
CA LEU A 302 -0.58 18.14 5.81
C LEU A 302 -2.12 18.10 5.79
N PRO A 303 -2.82 18.53 4.71
CA PRO A 303 -4.29 18.43 4.64
C PRO A 303 -4.82 16.98 4.60
N ILE A 304 -4.03 16.03 4.12
CA ILE A 304 -4.46 14.66 3.82
C ILE A 304 -3.79 13.57 4.68
N ILE A 305 -2.82 13.90 5.52
CA ILE A 305 -2.17 12.96 6.43
C ILE A 305 -2.64 13.24 7.87
N ASN A 306 -2.77 12.26 8.74
CA ASN A 306 -2.97 12.52 10.18
C ASN A 306 -1.70 13.20 10.78
N LEU A 307 -1.71 13.78 11.96
CA LEU A 307 -0.50 14.34 12.61
C LEU A 307 -0.17 13.60 13.90
N GLY A 308 -0.98 12.61 14.28
CA GLY A 308 -0.87 11.95 15.57
C GLY A 308 -1.30 12.85 16.74
N ALA A 309 -1.96 13.99 16.44
CA ALA A 309 -2.52 14.85 17.47
C ALA A 309 -3.76 14.19 18.08
N PRO A 310 -4.17 14.57 19.32
CA PRO A 310 -5.45 14.15 19.87
C PRO A 310 -6.60 14.44 18.88
N SER A 311 -7.54 13.52 18.74
CA SER A 311 -8.46 13.45 17.59
C SER A 311 -9.26 14.74 17.33
N ILE A 312 -9.67 15.46 18.38
CA ILE A 312 -10.35 16.76 18.24
C ILE A 312 -9.40 17.87 17.78
N VAL A 313 -8.16 17.86 18.27
CA VAL A 313 -7.10 18.78 17.86
C VAL A 313 -6.75 18.53 16.40
N GLU A 314 -6.60 17.27 16.00
CA GLU A 314 -6.41 16.86 14.61
C GLU A 314 -7.53 17.42 13.72
N ALA A 315 -8.80 17.20 14.10
CA ALA A 315 -9.95 17.67 13.32
C ALA A 315 -9.98 19.21 13.19
N LEU A 316 -9.68 19.94 14.27
CA LEU A 316 -9.60 21.40 14.25
C LEU A 316 -8.42 21.89 13.42
N LEU A 317 -7.24 21.28 13.54
CA LEU A 317 -6.08 21.60 12.71
C LEU A 317 -6.40 21.37 11.23
N LYS A 318 -7.09 20.27 10.87
CA LYS A 318 -7.52 19.99 9.49
C LYS A 318 -8.64 20.90 8.98
N LEU A 319 -9.37 21.54 9.89
CA LEU A 319 -10.37 22.54 9.55
C LEU A 319 -9.70 23.91 9.31
N LEU A 320 -8.77 24.28 10.18
CA LEU A 320 -8.16 25.61 10.25
C LEU A 320 -6.94 25.75 9.34
N LEU A 321 -6.14 24.70 9.17
CA LEU A 321 -4.93 24.72 8.36
C LEU A 321 -5.29 24.45 6.90
N GLY A 322 -5.00 25.45 6.06
CA GLY A 322 -4.86 25.26 4.62
C GLY A 322 -3.52 24.60 4.25
N PRO A 323 -3.23 24.45 2.94
CA PRO A 323 -1.89 24.10 2.51
C PRO A 323 -0.86 25.08 3.07
N LEU A 324 0.25 24.55 3.59
CA LEU A 324 1.34 25.40 4.01
C LEU A 324 1.98 26.09 2.80
N PRO A 325 2.49 27.33 2.95
CA PRO A 325 3.23 27.99 1.88
C PRO A 325 4.49 27.21 1.51
N SER A 326 4.76 27.04 0.22
CA SER A 326 5.90 26.23 -0.23
C SER A 326 7.27 26.83 0.13
N PHE A 327 7.35 28.14 0.38
CA PHE A 327 8.62 28.80 0.71
C PHE A 327 9.26 28.25 2.00
N ILE A 328 8.48 27.65 2.91
CA ILE A 328 9.02 27.06 4.15
C ILE A 328 9.94 25.85 3.90
N VAL A 329 9.79 25.20 2.74
CA VAL A 329 10.65 24.08 2.30
C VAL A 329 11.51 24.43 1.10
N LYS A 330 11.58 25.71 0.69
CA LYS A 330 12.31 26.11 -0.52
C LYS A 330 13.76 25.63 -0.50
N GLY A 331 14.49 25.82 0.59
CA GLY A 331 15.88 25.35 0.69
C GLY A 331 16.03 23.83 0.53
N LYS A 332 15.04 23.04 0.97
CA LYS A 332 15.04 21.58 0.78
C LYS A 332 14.74 21.20 -0.68
N LEU A 333 13.79 21.90 -1.31
CA LEU A 333 13.50 21.74 -2.73
C LEU A 333 14.74 22.08 -3.58
N ASP A 334 15.37 23.23 -3.33
CA ASP A 334 16.56 23.68 -4.08
C ASP A 334 17.70 22.64 -3.96
N THR A 335 17.97 22.12 -2.75
CA THR A 335 18.94 21.04 -2.55
C THR A 335 18.61 19.78 -3.37
N LEU A 336 17.34 19.38 -3.41
CA LEU A 336 16.91 18.22 -4.18
C LEU A 336 17.05 18.48 -5.68
N LEU A 337 16.67 19.65 -6.19
CA LEU A 337 16.77 19.98 -7.60
C LEU A 337 18.21 20.03 -8.08
N GLU A 338 19.10 20.70 -7.34
CA GLU A 338 20.54 20.75 -7.63
C GLU A 338 21.15 19.34 -7.64
N TYR A 339 20.86 18.53 -6.62
CA TYR A 339 21.33 17.15 -6.57
C TYR A 339 20.85 16.31 -7.76
N HIS A 340 19.57 16.39 -8.14
CA HIS A 340 19.06 15.62 -9.27
C HIS A 340 19.61 16.11 -10.61
N LYS A 341 19.87 17.41 -10.74
CA LYS A 341 20.53 17.99 -11.92
C LYS A 341 21.96 17.47 -12.06
N ASP A 342 22.72 17.42 -10.97
CA ASP A 342 24.16 17.11 -11.02
C ASP A 342 24.47 15.61 -10.92
N ALA A 343 23.88 14.92 -9.94
CA ALA A 343 24.12 13.50 -9.74
C ALA A 343 23.29 12.63 -10.69
N GLY A 344 22.14 13.12 -11.13
CA GLY A 344 21.19 12.42 -12.01
C GLY A 344 21.27 12.83 -13.48
N ARG A 345 22.39 13.40 -13.95
CA ARG A 345 22.54 13.98 -15.31
C ARG A 345 22.02 13.09 -16.44
N GLU A 346 22.31 11.79 -16.42
CA GLU A 346 21.83 10.87 -17.46
C GLU A 346 20.31 10.72 -17.45
N ALA A 347 19.70 10.64 -16.26
CA ALA A 347 18.25 10.59 -16.12
C ALA A 347 17.63 11.90 -16.65
N VAL A 348 18.20 13.05 -16.27
CA VAL A 348 17.76 14.37 -16.75
C VAL A 348 17.87 14.49 -18.28
N HIS A 349 18.98 14.03 -18.88
CA HIS A 349 19.13 14.03 -20.33
C HIS A 349 18.11 13.13 -21.04
N LEU A 350 17.80 11.96 -20.49
CA LEU A 350 16.78 11.07 -21.05
C LEU A 350 15.41 11.75 -21.13
N GLY A 351 15.06 12.64 -20.20
CA GLY A 351 13.80 13.39 -20.25
C GLY A 351 13.65 14.26 -21.51
N LYS A 352 14.76 14.82 -22.01
CA LYS A 352 14.79 15.62 -23.24
C LYS A 352 14.41 14.81 -24.48
N GLU A 353 14.75 13.51 -24.52
CA GLU A 353 14.37 12.61 -25.61
C GLU A 353 12.84 12.42 -25.71
N TYR A 354 12.11 12.73 -24.64
CA TYR A 354 10.65 12.64 -24.57
C TYR A 354 9.96 14.01 -24.61
N GLY A 355 10.65 15.06 -25.04
CA GLY A 355 10.07 16.38 -25.27
C GLY A 355 9.94 17.25 -24.01
N LEU A 356 10.55 16.85 -22.89
CA LEU A 356 10.63 17.68 -21.69
C LEU A 356 11.81 18.66 -21.80
N THR A 357 11.66 19.87 -21.26
CA THR A 357 12.80 20.75 -21.02
C THR A 357 13.75 20.16 -19.97
N GLU A 358 14.96 20.71 -19.85
CA GLU A 358 15.88 20.30 -18.78
C GLU A 358 15.27 20.51 -17.40
N HIS A 359 14.65 21.68 -17.19
CA HIS A 359 13.99 22.05 -15.94
C HIS A 359 12.88 21.05 -15.59
N GLU A 360 11.97 20.77 -16.53
CA GLU A 360 10.90 19.78 -16.32
C GLU A 360 11.45 18.37 -16.08
N SER A 361 12.55 18.00 -16.72
CA SER A 361 13.19 16.68 -16.54
C SER A 361 13.77 16.54 -15.13
N VAL A 362 14.46 17.57 -14.62
CA VAL A 362 14.98 17.64 -13.25
C VAL A 362 13.84 17.53 -12.24
N VAL A 363 12.79 18.34 -12.42
CA VAL A 363 11.67 18.35 -11.47
C VAL A 363 10.90 17.03 -11.50
N HIS A 364 10.66 16.42 -12.67
CA HIS A 364 9.99 15.13 -12.79
C HIS A 364 10.79 13.99 -12.15
N VAL A 365 12.11 13.90 -12.39
CA VAL A 365 12.92 12.83 -11.79
C VAL A 365 13.04 13.02 -10.28
N MET A 366 13.17 14.27 -9.82
CA MET A 366 13.17 14.60 -8.40
C MET A 366 11.87 14.13 -7.74
N TYR A 367 10.71 14.50 -8.31
CA TYR A 367 9.43 14.11 -7.75
C TYR A 367 9.21 12.59 -7.81
N PHE A 368 9.62 11.95 -8.91
CA PHE A 368 9.53 10.50 -9.08
C PHE A 368 10.33 9.74 -8.03
N ILE A 369 11.59 10.13 -7.79
CA ILE A 369 12.46 9.48 -6.79
C ILE A 369 12.06 9.87 -5.36
N ALA A 370 12.01 11.17 -5.05
CA ALA A 370 11.86 11.68 -3.69
C ALA A 370 10.45 11.54 -3.12
N PHE A 371 9.41 11.55 -3.96
CA PHE A 371 8.03 11.43 -3.52
C PHE A 371 7.41 10.09 -3.90
N ASN A 372 7.26 9.82 -5.21
CA ASN A 372 6.49 8.65 -5.65
C ASN A 372 7.14 7.32 -5.28
N ALA A 373 8.44 7.16 -5.52
CA ALA A 373 9.15 5.92 -5.23
C ALA A 373 9.53 5.84 -3.75
N HIS A 374 10.29 6.80 -3.25
CA HIS A 374 10.83 6.78 -1.89
C HIS A 374 9.74 6.69 -0.81
N GLY A 375 8.78 7.63 -0.83
CA GLY A 375 7.70 7.66 0.15
C GLY A 375 6.81 6.42 0.09
N ALA A 376 6.49 5.92 -1.11
CA ALA A 376 5.66 4.74 -1.26
C ALA A 376 6.37 3.46 -0.81
N ILE A 377 7.63 3.25 -1.19
CA ILE A 377 8.39 2.03 -0.87
C ILE A 377 8.67 1.95 0.63
N VAL A 378 8.97 3.07 1.31
CA VAL A 378 9.07 3.10 2.79
C VAL A 378 7.78 2.55 3.41
N GLY A 379 6.63 3.00 2.94
CA GLY A 379 5.32 2.54 3.43
C GLY A 379 5.03 1.07 3.10
N VAL A 380 5.36 0.61 1.88
CA VAL A 380 5.18 -0.79 1.46
C VAL A 380 6.05 -1.71 2.31
N TRP A 381 7.34 -1.40 2.46
CA TRP A 381 8.28 -2.25 3.21
C TRP A 381 7.90 -2.35 4.69
N ALA A 382 7.48 -1.24 5.30
CA ALA A 382 6.93 -1.26 6.66
C ALA A 382 5.65 -2.12 6.76
N SER A 383 4.76 -2.02 5.77
CA SER A 383 3.49 -2.76 5.75
C SER A 383 3.70 -4.27 5.58
N VAL A 384 4.61 -4.71 4.70
CA VAL A 384 4.89 -6.15 4.52
C VAL A 384 5.57 -6.75 5.74
N LEU A 385 6.50 -6.03 6.38
CA LEU A 385 7.10 -6.51 7.63
C LEU A 385 6.03 -6.68 8.71
N THR A 386 5.13 -5.69 8.80
CA THR A 386 4.07 -5.70 9.78
C THR A 386 3.07 -6.82 9.53
N ALA A 387 2.65 -7.00 8.28
CA ALA A 387 1.68 -8.02 7.90
C ALA A 387 2.22 -9.44 8.16
N ILE A 388 3.48 -9.70 7.79
CA ILE A 388 4.10 -11.00 8.04
C ILE A 388 4.17 -11.29 9.55
N ALA A 389 4.60 -10.33 10.37
CA ALA A 389 4.71 -10.54 11.81
C ALA A 389 3.37 -10.69 12.52
N LEU A 390 2.38 -9.84 12.21
CA LEU A 390 1.12 -9.83 12.95
C LEU A 390 0.12 -10.88 12.48
N TYR A 391 0.08 -11.19 11.19
CA TYR A 391 -0.91 -12.14 10.66
C TYR A 391 -0.32 -13.51 10.37
N GLY A 392 0.93 -13.56 9.91
CA GLY A 392 1.61 -14.83 9.62
C GLY A 392 2.37 -15.41 10.83
N GLY A 393 2.99 -14.55 11.61
CA GLY A 393 3.82 -14.92 12.75
C GLY A 393 5.01 -15.81 12.39
N LYS A 394 5.56 -16.50 13.41
CA LYS A 394 6.69 -17.43 13.26
C LYS A 394 6.46 -18.54 12.22
N PRO A 395 5.28 -19.17 12.11
CA PRO A 395 5.05 -20.20 11.09
C PRO A 395 5.23 -19.70 9.67
N LEU A 396 4.70 -18.52 9.33
CA LEU A 396 4.89 -17.95 7.99
C LEU A 396 6.36 -17.57 7.74
N MET A 397 7.02 -16.95 8.72
CA MET A 397 8.43 -16.58 8.59
C MET A 397 9.33 -17.79 8.36
N ALA A 398 9.04 -18.93 8.99
CA ALA A 398 9.75 -20.18 8.76
C ALA A 398 9.63 -20.63 7.30
N LYS A 399 8.40 -20.65 6.75
CA LYS A 399 8.17 -20.98 5.33
C LYS A 399 8.89 -20.03 4.37
N LEU A 400 8.82 -18.72 4.64
CA LEU A 400 9.48 -17.70 3.81
C LEU A 400 11.01 -17.84 3.87
N SER A 401 11.57 -18.10 5.06
CA SER A 401 13.01 -18.34 5.21
C SER A 401 13.46 -19.63 4.53
N GLU A 402 12.66 -20.69 4.61
CA GLU A 402 12.92 -21.94 3.91
C GLU A 402 12.88 -21.77 2.39
N GLU A 403 11.85 -21.11 1.84
CA GLU A 403 11.73 -20.81 0.41
C GLU A 403 12.97 -20.06 -0.10
N VAL A 404 13.32 -18.95 0.57
CA VAL A 404 14.45 -18.10 0.19
C VAL A 404 15.77 -18.85 0.26
N ARG A 405 16.05 -19.53 1.37
CA ARG A 405 17.33 -20.22 1.57
C ARG A 405 17.49 -21.41 0.63
N SER A 406 16.42 -22.16 0.39
CA SER A 406 16.44 -23.30 -0.53
C SER A 406 16.64 -22.84 -1.97
N ALA A 407 15.94 -21.78 -2.40
CA ALA A 407 16.13 -21.21 -3.73
C ALA A 407 17.55 -20.64 -3.92
N ALA A 408 18.07 -19.91 -2.92
CA ALA A 408 19.45 -19.40 -2.97
C ALA A 408 20.48 -20.53 -3.07
N ALA A 409 20.33 -21.61 -2.31
CA ALA A 409 21.21 -22.76 -2.36
C ALA A 409 21.14 -23.48 -3.72
N GLN A 410 19.93 -23.67 -4.27
CA GLN A 410 19.70 -24.44 -5.49
C GLN A 410 20.06 -23.68 -6.77
N TYR A 411 19.75 -22.38 -6.83
CA TYR A 411 19.82 -21.60 -8.08
C TYR A 411 20.84 -20.45 -8.03
N GLY A 412 21.40 -20.14 -6.86
CA GLY A 412 22.26 -18.96 -6.67
C GLY A 412 23.59 -19.23 -5.98
N ASN A 413 23.93 -20.50 -5.70
CA ASN A 413 25.11 -20.86 -4.93
C ASN A 413 25.22 -20.12 -3.58
N GLY A 414 24.08 -19.90 -2.94
CA GLY A 414 23.96 -19.15 -1.67
C GLY A 414 23.77 -17.64 -1.83
N GLU A 415 23.79 -17.10 -3.05
CA GLU A 415 23.58 -15.69 -3.35
C GLU A 415 22.19 -15.40 -3.96
N LEU A 416 21.72 -14.16 -3.85
CA LEU A 416 20.46 -13.72 -4.44
C LEU A 416 20.69 -13.20 -5.86
N THR A 417 20.46 -14.06 -6.85
CA THR A 417 20.49 -13.73 -8.29
C THR A 417 19.08 -13.46 -8.82
N HIS A 418 18.94 -12.90 -10.04
CA HIS A 418 17.63 -12.76 -10.68
C HIS A 418 16.90 -14.11 -10.84
N GLU A 419 17.64 -15.19 -11.08
CA GLU A 419 17.07 -16.54 -11.15
C GLU A 419 16.49 -16.97 -9.79
N VAL A 420 17.21 -16.75 -8.69
CA VAL A 420 16.71 -17.03 -7.34
C VAL A 420 15.45 -16.22 -7.04
N ILE A 421 15.45 -14.92 -7.34
CA ILE A 421 14.29 -14.04 -7.10
C ILE A 421 13.07 -14.54 -7.89
N ALA A 422 13.24 -15.05 -9.11
CA ALA A 422 12.14 -15.63 -9.89
C ALA A 422 11.55 -16.93 -9.29
N LYS A 423 12.21 -17.55 -8.30
CA LYS A 423 11.80 -18.82 -7.66
C LYS A 423 11.22 -18.64 -6.25
N LEU A 424 10.66 -17.46 -5.94
CA LEU A 424 10.03 -17.17 -4.63
C LEU A 424 8.53 -16.85 -4.74
N PRO A 425 7.67 -17.80 -5.19
CA PRO A 425 6.25 -17.56 -5.41
C PRO A 425 5.43 -17.32 -4.12
N LEU A 426 5.80 -17.91 -2.98
CA LEU A 426 5.15 -17.61 -1.71
C LEU A 426 5.42 -16.16 -1.31
N LEU A 427 6.66 -15.69 -1.51
CA LEU A 427 7.03 -14.29 -1.27
C LEU A 427 6.22 -13.33 -2.16
N ASP A 428 6.05 -13.64 -3.46
CA ASP A 428 5.16 -12.86 -4.34
C ASP A 428 3.74 -12.78 -3.78
N SER A 429 3.17 -13.93 -3.41
CA SER A 429 1.80 -14.00 -2.91
C SER A 429 1.62 -13.22 -1.59
N VAL A 430 2.61 -13.27 -0.69
CA VAL A 430 2.61 -12.50 0.56
C VAL A 430 2.66 -10.98 0.31
N ILE A 431 3.45 -10.55 -0.68
CA ILE A 431 3.50 -9.14 -1.07
C ILE A 431 2.15 -8.71 -1.63
N TYR A 432 1.56 -9.47 -2.55
CA TYR A 432 0.25 -9.16 -3.11
C TYR A 432 -0.87 -9.18 -2.08
N GLU A 433 -0.84 -10.12 -1.13
CA GLU A 433 -1.80 -10.17 -0.02
C GLU A 433 -1.66 -8.99 0.94
N THR A 434 -0.43 -8.51 1.15
CA THR A 434 -0.19 -7.27 1.88
C THR A 434 -0.76 -6.08 1.10
N LEU A 435 -0.50 -5.95 -0.20
CA LEU A 435 -1.02 -4.86 -1.02
C LEU A 435 -2.56 -4.88 -1.15
N ARG A 436 -3.18 -6.06 -1.07
CA ARG A 436 -4.64 -6.23 -1.00
C ARG A 436 -5.17 -5.70 0.33
N THR A 437 -4.62 -6.19 1.43
CA THR A 437 -5.13 -5.90 2.78
C THR A 437 -4.76 -4.50 3.26
N GLN A 438 -3.59 -4.00 2.87
CA GLN A 438 -2.98 -2.73 3.27
C GLN A 438 -2.45 -1.96 2.04
N PRO A 439 -3.34 -1.47 1.16
CA PRO A 439 -2.90 -0.68 0.01
C PRO A 439 -2.19 0.59 0.52
N PRO A 440 -0.97 0.91 0.03
CA PRO A 440 -0.19 2.06 0.51
C PRO A 440 -0.91 3.39 0.32
N ILE A 441 -1.67 3.51 -0.78
CA ILE A 441 -2.55 4.64 -1.07
C ILE A 441 -3.97 4.10 -1.21
N ALA A 442 -4.77 4.24 -0.15
CA ALA A 442 -6.09 3.63 -0.08
C ALA A 442 -7.19 4.41 -0.81
N VAL A 443 -6.98 5.67 -1.19
CA VAL A 443 -8.03 6.53 -1.74
C VAL A 443 -7.66 7.01 -3.14
N GLN A 444 -8.54 6.76 -4.10
CA GLN A 444 -8.41 7.20 -5.48
C GLN A 444 -9.54 8.19 -5.81
N HIS A 445 -9.26 9.19 -6.64
CA HIS A 445 -10.23 10.20 -7.04
C HIS A 445 -10.28 10.37 -8.55
N ALA A 446 -11.43 10.79 -9.06
CA ALA A 446 -11.61 11.21 -10.44
C ALA A 446 -12.81 12.16 -10.55
N ARG A 447 -12.99 12.82 -11.69
CA ARG A 447 -14.16 13.64 -12.00
C ARG A 447 -14.89 13.07 -13.21
N ALA A 448 -16.20 12.93 -13.14
CA ALA A 448 -16.99 12.45 -14.27
C ALA A 448 -16.90 13.43 -15.46
N ARG A 449 -16.52 12.95 -16.65
CA ARG A 449 -16.48 13.78 -17.89
C ARG A 449 -17.87 14.00 -18.48
N GLU A 450 -18.77 13.07 -18.21
CA GLU A 450 -20.14 12.98 -18.70
C GLU A 450 -21.03 12.36 -17.64
N ASP A 451 -22.33 12.26 -17.91
CA ASP A 451 -23.22 11.47 -17.07
C ASP A 451 -22.87 9.99 -17.26
N ILE A 452 -22.53 9.30 -16.17
CA ILE A 452 -22.02 7.93 -16.20
C ILE A 452 -22.99 7.02 -15.47
N ILE A 453 -23.42 5.95 -16.13
CA ILE A 453 -24.07 4.83 -15.45
C ILE A 453 -22.97 3.95 -14.86
N VAL A 454 -22.92 3.86 -13.52
CA VAL A 454 -22.04 2.96 -12.79
C VAL A 454 -22.82 1.75 -12.29
N GLU A 455 -22.24 0.57 -12.43
CA GLU A 455 -22.78 -0.67 -11.92
C GLU A 455 -22.13 -1.04 -10.59
N SER A 456 -22.95 -1.33 -9.58
CA SER A 456 -22.54 -1.97 -8.32
C SER A 456 -23.01 -3.42 -8.30
N HIS A 457 -22.77 -4.16 -7.21
CA HIS A 457 -23.30 -5.52 -7.09
C HIS A 457 -24.83 -5.62 -7.17
N ASP A 458 -25.56 -4.63 -6.67
CA ASP A 458 -27.02 -4.71 -6.49
C ASP A 458 -27.84 -3.74 -7.35
N ALA A 459 -27.22 -2.71 -7.93
CA ALA A 459 -27.92 -1.67 -8.67
C ALA A 459 -27.06 -0.93 -9.71
N LEU A 460 -27.74 -0.23 -10.61
CA LEU A 460 -27.17 0.77 -11.51
C LEU A 460 -27.44 2.17 -10.95
N TYR A 461 -26.48 3.09 -11.08
CA TYR A 461 -26.60 4.46 -10.62
C TYR A 461 -26.11 5.46 -11.67
N THR A 462 -26.77 6.61 -11.80
CA THR A 462 -26.26 7.72 -12.62
C THR A 462 -25.42 8.68 -11.79
N ILE A 463 -24.13 8.80 -12.13
CA ILE A 463 -23.22 9.84 -11.63
C ILE A 463 -23.27 11.00 -12.62
N PRO A 464 -23.64 12.22 -12.21
CA PRO A 464 -23.73 13.36 -13.12
C PRO A 464 -22.34 13.86 -13.53
N LYS A 465 -22.26 14.45 -14.73
CA LYS A 465 -21.08 15.13 -15.25
C LYS A 465 -20.53 16.14 -14.23
N GLY A 466 -19.21 16.17 -14.08
CA GLY A 466 -18.51 17.07 -13.17
C GLY A 466 -18.50 16.63 -11.70
N GLN A 467 -19.26 15.59 -11.33
CA GLN A 467 -19.22 15.05 -9.97
C GLN A 467 -17.84 14.44 -9.68
N VAL A 468 -17.27 14.79 -8.53
CA VAL A 468 -16.07 14.13 -8.01
C VAL A 468 -16.47 12.76 -7.48
N ILE A 469 -15.75 11.74 -7.93
CA ILE A 469 -15.85 10.35 -7.54
C ILE A 469 -14.63 10.03 -6.67
N ALA A 470 -14.85 9.36 -5.56
CA ALA A 470 -13.78 8.84 -4.72
C ALA A 470 -13.98 7.33 -4.51
N GLY A 471 -12.90 6.59 -4.35
CA GLY A 471 -12.96 5.17 -4.03
C GLY A 471 -11.98 4.86 -2.91
N HIS A 472 -12.45 4.20 -1.86
CA HIS A 472 -11.59 3.72 -0.78
C HIS A 472 -11.30 2.22 -0.97
N ALA A 473 -10.10 1.88 -1.43
CA ALA A 473 -9.67 0.53 -1.83
C ALA A 473 -9.83 -0.54 -0.73
N TYR A 474 -9.89 -0.17 0.55
CA TYR A 474 -10.15 -1.09 1.66
C TYR A 474 -11.36 -2.02 1.42
N TRP A 475 -12.50 -1.47 0.99
CA TRP A 475 -13.74 -2.24 0.80
C TRP A 475 -13.72 -3.16 -0.44
N PRO A 476 -13.40 -2.70 -1.67
CA PRO A 476 -13.31 -3.60 -2.81
C PRO A 476 -12.21 -4.67 -2.61
N GLN A 477 -11.11 -4.34 -1.94
CA GLN A 477 -10.07 -5.33 -1.63
C GLN A 477 -10.50 -6.35 -0.55
N ARG A 478 -11.67 -6.15 0.09
CA ARG A 478 -12.31 -7.05 1.06
C ARG A 478 -13.73 -7.44 0.64
N ASP A 479 -13.98 -7.41 -0.67
CA ASP A 479 -15.29 -7.72 -1.20
C ASP A 479 -15.57 -9.22 -1.11
N PRO A 480 -16.56 -9.68 -0.33
CA PRO A 480 -16.87 -11.10 -0.18
C PRO A 480 -17.42 -11.73 -1.46
N ALA A 481 -17.84 -10.94 -2.44
CA ALA A 481 -18.21 -11.46 -3.76
C ALA A 481 -17.00 -11.89 -4.60
N ILE A 482 -15.79 -11.47 -4.21
CA ILE A 482 -14.54 -11.68 -4.96
C ILE A 482 -13.51 -12.47 -4.16
N PHE A 483 -13.33 -12.16 -2.88
CA PHE A 483 -12.32 -12.79 -2.03
C PHE A 483 -12.98 -13.64 -0.96
N ASP A 484 -12.69 -14.94 -0.97
CA ASP A 484 -13.04 -15.84 0.13
C ASP A 484 -12.31 -15.43 1.41
N GLU A 485 -13.03 -15.45 2.53
CA GLU A 485 -12.52 -14.99 3.84
C GLU A 485 -11.80 -13.62 3.72
N PRO A 486 -12.50 -12.57 3.25
CA PRO A 486 -11.87 -11.34 2.75
C PRO A 486 -11.08 -10.59 3.82
N ASP A 487 -11.46 -10.74 5.10
CA ASP A 487 -10.81 -10.11 6.24
C ASP A 487 -9.58 -10.88 6.75
N LYS A 488 -9.38 -12.14 6.30
CA LYS A 488 -8.20 -12.92 6.67
C LYS A 488 -7.04 -12.62 5.74
N PHE A 489 -5.85 -12.52 6.32
CA PHE A 489 -4.60 -12.51 5.58
C PHE A 489 -4.24 -13.96 5.24
N ILE A 490 -4.29 -14.30 3.95
CA ILE A 490 -3.99 -15.66 3.45
C ILE A 490 -2.68 -15.57 2.63
N PRO A 491 -1.53 -16.01 3.17
CA PRO A 491 -0.24 -15.88 2.50
C PRO A 491 -0.20 -16.49 1.11
N GLU A 492 -0.88 -17.62 0.90
CA GLU A 492 -0.91 -18.38 -0.34
C GLU A 492 -2.03 -17.93 -1.32
N ARG A 493 -2.77 -16.83 -1.03
CA ARG A 493 -3.98 -16.43 -1.78
C ARG A 493 -3.77 -16.26 -3.28
N PHE A 494 -2.60 -15.78 -3.70
CA PHE A 494 -2.31 -15.48 -5.10
C PHE A 494 -1.45 -16.56 -5.78
N MET A 495 -1.36 -17.76 -5.20
CA MET A 495 -0.64 -18.90 -5.79
C MET A 495 -1.56 -19.83 -6.59
N GLY A 496 -1.04 -20.45 -7.65
CA GLY A 496 -1.77 -21.46 -8.42
C GLY A 496 -3.07 -20.90 -9.01
N LYS A 497 -4.21 -21.53 -8.71
CA LYS A 497 -5.53 -21.02 -9.18
C LYS A 497 -5.83 -19.60 -8.69
N GLY A 498 -5.24 -19.20 -7.56
CA GLY A 498 -5.38 -17.86 -6.97
C GLY A 498 -4.74 -16.75 -7.79
N GLU A 499 -3.84 -17.05 -8.72
CA GLU A 499 -3.23 -16.05 -9.63
C GLU A 499 -4.30 -15.27 -10.41
N GLY A 500 -5.42 -15.93 -10.74
CA GLY A 500 -6.55 -15.28 -11.41
C GLY A 500 -7.16 -14.11 -10.60
N LEU A 501 -6.95 -14.06 -9.29
CA LEU A 501 -7.44 -12.99 -8.42
C LEU A 501 -6.64 -11.69 -8.57
N LEU A 502 -5.46 -11.71 -9.20
CA LEU A 502 -4.66 -10.51 -9.45
C LEU A 502 -5.45 -9.45 -10.25
N ARG A 503 -6.43 -9.85 -11.07
CA ARG A 503 -7.31 -8.90 -11.78
C ARG A 503 -8.16 -8.02 -10.86
N TYR A 504 -8.30 -8.39 -9.58
CA TYR A 504 -9.02 -7.62 -8.57
C TYR A 504 -8.10 -6.92 -7.57
N LEU A 505 -6.78 -7.03 -7.75
CA LEU A 505 -5.80 -6.32 -6.94
C LEU A 505 -5.60 -4.90 -7.50
N LEU A 506 -5.91 -3.88 -6.68
CA LEU A 506 -6.15 -2.50 -7.10
C LEU A 506 -5.10 -1.47 -6.65
N TRP A 507 -4.01 -1.92 -6.01
CA TRP A 507 -3.06 -1.02 -5.31
C TRP A 507 -2.38 0.02 -6.21
N SER A 508 -2.26 -0.27 -7.52
CA SER A 508 -1.52 0.54 -8.49
C SER A 508 -2.38 1.58 -9.22
N ASN A 509 -3.63 1.81 -8.79
CA ASN A 509 -4.63 2.62 -9.50
C ASN A 509 -4.95 2.04 -10.90
N GLY A 510 -5.13 0.73 -10.93
CA GLY A 510 -5.46 -0.11 -12.07
C GLY A 510 -5.42 -1.58 -11.62
N ARG A 511 -5.89 -2.52 -12.46
CA ARG A 511 -5.82 -3.94 -12.11
C ARG A 511 -4.38 -4.42 -12.21
N GLN A 512 -3.91 -5.31 -11.32
CA GLN A 512 -2.53 -5.81 -11.36
C GLN A 512 -2.18 -6.49 -12.69
N THR A 513 -3.18 -7.10 -13.34
CA THR A 513 -3.06 -7.76 -14.66
C THR A 513 -3.01 -6.78 -15.84
N GLU A 514 -3.28 -5.49 -15.64
CA GLU A 514 -3.23 -4.46 -16.69
C GLU A 514 -1.85 -3.80 -16.76
N GLU A 515 -1.54 -3.21 -17.91
CA GLU A 515 -0.29 -2.47 -18.13
C GLU A 515 -0.40 -0.98 -17.81
N ALA A 516 0.65 -0.43 -17.21
CA ALA A 516 0.79 1.00 -16.99
C ALA A 516 1.22 1.72 -18.29
N VAL A 517 0.23 2.07 -19.12
CA VAL A 517 0.44 2.72 -20.43
C VAL A 517 0.21 4.23 -20.38
N VAL A 518 0.59 4.93 -21.46
CA VAL A 518 0.49 6.41 -21.54
C VAL A 518 -0.95 6.92 -21.56
N THR A 519 -1.91 6.09 -21.96
CA THR A 519 -3.33 6.42 -22.04
C THR A 519 -4.08 6.23 -20.71
N ASN A 520 -3.42 5.73 -19.67
CA ASN A 520 -4.03 5.53 -18.36
C ASN A 520 -3.27 6.24 -17.23
N LYS A 521 -3.82 6.18 -16.01
CA LYS A 521 -3.22 6.73 -14.79
C LYS A 521 -2.70 5.67 -13.82
N GLN A 522 -2.52 4.44 -14.28
CA GLN A 522 -1.91 3.38 -13.46
C GLN A 522 -0.45 3.73 -13.16
N CYS A 523 0.01 3.38 -11.96
CA CYS A 523 1.36 3.63 -11.47
C CYS A 523 2.41 3.12 -12.46
N PRO A 524 3.35 3.96 -12.94
CA PRO A 524 4.41 3.50 -13.84
C PRO A 524 5.32 2.46 -13.17
N GLY A 525 5.47 2.51 -11.83
CA GLY A 525 6.26 1.56 -11.04
C GLY A 525 5.50 0.31 -10.58
N LYS A 526 4.40 -0.09 -11.24
CA LYS A 526 3.57 -1.24 -10.79
C LYS A 526 4.36 -2.55 -10.65
N ASP A 527 5.36 -2.77 -11.50
CA ASP A 527 6.16 -3.99 -11.47
C ASP A 527 7.44 -3.80 -10.63
N PHE A 528 7.96 -2.57 -10.59
CA PHE A 528 9.16 -2.20 -9.84
C PHE A 528 8.98 -2.31 -8.32
N VAL A 529 7.81 -1.92 -7.80
CA VAL A 529 7.56 -1.89 -6.35
C VAL A 529 7.46 -3.30 -5.74
N PRO A 530 6.67 -4.25 -6.27
CA PRO A 530 6.66 -5.62 -5.77
C PRO A 530 8.03 -6.30 -5.91
N GLU A 531 8.71 -6.13 -7.04
CA GLU A 531 10.04 -6.71 -7.29
C GLU A 531 11.08 -6.22 -6.27
N GLY A 532 11.18 -4.89 -6.08
CA GLY A 532 12.09 -4.32 -5.08
C GLY A 532 11.77 -4.77 -3.65
N THR A 533 10.48 -4.94 -3.33
CA THR A 533 10.02 -5.47 -2.04
C THR A 533 10.41 -6.94 -1.85
N LYS A 534 10.31 -7.74 -2.92
CA LYS A 534 10.71 -9.13 -2.95
C LYS A 534 12.20 -9.30 -2.71
N ILE A 535 13.02 -8.49 -3.36
CA ILE A 535 14.48 -8.50 -3.19
C ILE A 535 14.87 -8.12 -1.75
N PHE A 536 14.24 -7.10 -1.18
CA PHE A 536 14.46 -6.70 0.22
C PHE A 536 14.10 -7.83 1.20
N LEU A 537 12.92 -8.43 1.05
CA LEU A 537 12.48 -9.51 1.92
C LEU A 537 13.33 -10.78 1.74
N ALA A 538 13.78 -11.08 0.51
CA ALA A 538 14.72 -12.18 0.27
C ALA A 538 16.04 -11.95 1.03
N ASN A 539 16.61 -10.73 1.00
CA ASN A 539 17.78 -10.39 1.79
C ASN A 539 17.53 -10.56 3.31
N LEU A 540 16.35 -10.13 3.78
CA LEU A 540 15.95 -10.28 5.17
C LEU A 540 15.87 -11.75 5.59
N PHE A 541 15.19 -12.59 4.82
CA PHE A 541 14.95 -13.99 5.16
C PHE A 541 16.15 -14.93 4.89
N LEU A 542 17.08 -14.49 4.03
CA LEU A 542 18.39 -15.09 3.89
C LEU A 542 19.23 -14.87 5.16
N ARG A 543 19.14 -13.67 5.77
CA ARG A 543 19.85 -13.34 7.02
C ARG A 543 19.17 -13.92 8.26
N TYR A 544 17.86 -13.71 8.40
CA TYR A 544 17.07 -14.03 9.59
C TYR A 544 16.03 -15.12 9.31
N LYS A 545 15.80 -16.03 10.26
CA LYS A 545 14.70 -17.01 10.16
C LYS A 545 13.35 -16.42 10.58
N ALA A 546 13.39 -15.47 11.50
CA ALA A 546 12.21 -14.81 12.05
C ALA A 546 12.59 -13.48 12.70
N TYR A 547 11.59 -12.62 12.87
CA TYR A 547 11.65 -11.39 13.65
C TYR A 547 10.36 -11.20 14.44
N GLU A 548 10.40 -10.36 15.46
CA GLU A 548 9.22 -9.99 16.27
C GLU A 548 9.06 -8.49 16.28
N LEU A 549 7.82 -7.99 16.36
CA LEU A 549 7.57 -6.56 16.57
C LEU A 549 7.52 -6.24 18.07
N SER A 550 7.95 -5.06 18.47
CA SER A 550 7.91 -4.56 19.85
C SER A 550 7.09 -3.27 19.97
N GLY A 551 6.41 -3.09 21.11
CA GLY A 551 5.53 -1.95 21.36
C GLY A 551 4.21 -1.97 20.57
N ASP A 552 3.46 -0.87 20.65
CA ASP A 552 2.24 -0.67 19.86
C ASP A 552 2.61 -0.58 18.38
N VAL A 553 2.05 -1.47 17.56
CA VAL A 553 2.38 -1.56 16.14
C VAL A 553 1.52 -0.57 15.35
N GLY A 554 2.09 0.60 15.06
CA GLY A 554 1.60 1.57 14.08
C GLY A 554 2.54 1.64 12.88
N TRP A 555 2.17 2.40 11.86
CA TRP A 555 2.99 2.58 10.64
C TRP A 555 4.41 3.10 10.92
N SER A 556 4.63 3.76 12.07
CA SER A 556 5.91 4.32 12.51
C SER A 556 6.63 3.53 13.63
N THR A 557 6.15 2.35 14.01
CA THR A 557 6.70 1.58 15.14
C THR A 557 6.83 0.09 14.79
N VAL A 558 7.62 -0.19 13.75
CA VAL A 558 8.12 -1.54 13.46
C VAL A 558 9.42 -1.72 14.24
N LYS A 559 9.35 -2.50 15.31
CA LYS A 559 10.44 -2.70 16.25
C LYS A 559 10.88 -4.16 16.22
N VAL A 560 11.92 -4.48 15.45
CA VAL A 560 12.33 -5.88 15.22
C VAL A 560 13.19 -6.42 16.38
N VAL A 561 12.85 -7.58 16.93
CA VAL A 561 13.73 -8.41 17.80
C VAL A 561 13.99 -9.77 17.12
N PRO A 562 15.21 -10.33 17.17
CA PRO A 562 15.45 -11.68 16.66
C PRO A 562 14.66 -12.71 17.48
N GLY A 563 13.95 -13.61 16.82
CA GLY A 563 13.30 -14.74 17.50
C GLY A 563 14.33 -15.69 18.16
N PRO A 564 13.93 -16.49 19.16
CA PRO A 564 14.81 -17.48 19.80
C PRO A 564 15.37 -18.47 18.76
N GLY A 565 16.69 -18.64 18.70
CA GLY A 565 17.38 -19.49 17.71
C GLY A 565 18.59 -18.85 16.99
N LEU A 566 19.09 -17.73 17.51
CA LEU A 566 20.33 -17.07 17.09
C LEU A 566 21.52 -18.04 17.06
N LYS A 567 22.26 -17.97 15.95
CA LYS A 567 23.48 -18.71 15.57
C LYS A 567 23.22 -20.10 14.96
N GLU A 568 23.16 -20.13 13.63
CA GLU A 568 24.22 -20.75 12.83
C GLU A 568 24.05 -20.44 11.34
N MET A 569 24.74 -19.39 10.89
CA MET A 569 25.55 -19.50 9.68
C MET A 569 26.90 -18.88 10.06
N LYS A 570 27.95 -19.72 10.08
CA LYS A 570 29.32 -19.22 10.21
C LYS A 570 29.54 -18.23 9.07
N LEU A 571 29.92 -17.02 9.44
CA LEU A 571 30.31 -15.90 8.58
C LEU A 571 31.63 -16.24 7.85
N GLY A 572 31.62 -17.30 7.03
CA GLY A 572 32.81 -17.97 6.50
C GLY A 572 33.30 -17.50 5.13
N THR A 573 32.47 -16.83 4.33
CA THR A 573 32.84 -16.62 2.90
C THR A 573 32.78 -15.16 2.43
N GLN A 574 32.23 -14.22 3.21
CA GLN A 574 32.22 -12.79 2.82
C GLN A 574 33.48 -12.01 3.23
N LYS A 575 34.37 -12.59 4.05
CA LYS A 575 35.63 -11.93 4.46
C LYS A 575 36.73 -11.89 3.38
N LEU A 576 36.55 -12.58 2.26
CA LEU A 576 37.53 -12.62 1.17
C LEU A 576 37.36 -11.48 0.13
N LEU A 577 36.20 -10.83 0.07
CA LEU A 577 35.97 -9.71 -0.86
C LEU A 577 36.29 -8.32 -0.29
N PHE A 578 36.32 -8.17 1.04
CA PHE A 578 36.64 -6.88 1.66
C PHE A 578 38.14 -6.56 1.76
N LYS A 579 39.02 -7.55 1.62
CA LYS A 579 40.48 -7.33 1.66
C LYS A 579 41.10 -7.01 0.29
N SER A 580 40.42 -7.26 -0.82
CA SER A 580 40.92 -6.90 -2.16
C SER A 580 40.59 -5.48 -2.59
N LEU A 581 39.65 -4.80 -1.91
CA LEU A 581 39.24 -3.42 -2.22
C LEU A 581 39.95 -2.33 -1.39
N GLN A 582 40.88 -2.72 -0.51
CA GLN A 582 41.77 -1.78 0.21
C GLN A 582 43.23 -1.82 -0.31
N ARG A 583 43.49 -2.53 -1.42
CA ARG A 583 44.81 -2.59 -2.07
C ARG A 583 44.76 -2.41 -3.59
N ALA A 584 43.79 -1.67 -4.10
CA ALA A 584 43.75 -1.20 -5.50
C ALA A 584 43.56 0.31 -5.53
#